data_AF-A0A816GWI4-F1
#
_entry.id   AF-A0A816GWI4-F1
#
_cell.length_a   1.000
_cell.length_b   1.000
_cell.length_c   1.000
_cell.angle_alpha   90.00
_cell.angle_beta   90.00
_cell.angle_gamma   90.00
#
_symmetry.space_group_name_H-M   'P 1'
#
loop_
_entity.id
_entity.type
_entity.pdbx_description
1 polymer ?
#
loop_
_entity_poly.entity_id
_entity_poly.type
_entity_poly.pdbx_seq_one_letter_code
_entity_poly.pdbx_strand_id
1 'polypeptide(L)'
;MLLKEIKSGYEQSSKKTKHNPNQGIVETLSTLRERSLRYIDESAYKNYDRLLPLNGNQPTLNKHRVQDNDLPHIFEALKTVTMITHLDLRYNRISDEGAIL
;
A
#
# COMPACT_ATOMS: atom_id res chain seq x y z
N MET A 1 13.18 -3.80 7.22
CA MET A 1 13.17 -2.43 7.77
C MET A 1 12.12 -1.53 7.11
N LEU A 2 12.07 -1.43 5.78
CA LEU A 2 11.23 -0.48 5.05
C LEU A 2 9.73 -0.70 5.23
N LEU A 3 9.25 -1.92 5.02
CA LEU A 3 7.81 -2.23 5.10
C LEU A 3 7.26 -2.05 6.52
N LYS A 4 8.11 -2.26 7.53
CA LYS A 4 7.77 -1.99 8.93
C LYS A 4 7.58 -0.49 9.20
N GLU A 5 8.40 0.35 8.57
CA GLU A 5 8.27 1.81 8.65
C GLU A 5 6.95 2.27 8.02
N ILE A 6 6.67 1.84 6.78
CA ILE A 6 5.40 2.15 6.09
C ILE A 6 4.21 1.71 6.94
N LYS A 7 4.23 0.48 7.45
CA LYS A 7 3.17 -0.05 8.32
C LYS A 7 2.96 0.82 9.55
N SER A 8 4.05 1.16 10.25
CA SER A 8 3.96 1.96 11.47
C SER A 8 3.45 3.36 11.17
N GLY A 9 3.93 4.02 10.12
CA GLY A 9 3.45 5.34 9.69
C GLY A 9 1.96 5.32 9.35
N TYR A 10 1.51 4.29 8.62
CA TYR A 10 0.10 4.12 8.26
C TYR A 10 -0.80 3.93 9.51
N GLU A 11 -0.42 3.04 10.41
CA GLU A 11 -1.16 2.78 11.66
C GLU A 11 -1.19 4.01 12.57
N GLN A 12 -0.09 4.76 12.66
CA GLN A 12 -0.02 6.00 13.45
C GLN A 12 -0.91 7.09 12.87
N SER A 13 -0.83 7.32 11.55
CA SER A 13 -1.66 8.31 10.84
C SER A 13 -3.15 7.99 11.00
N SER A 14 -3.51 6.71 10.84
CA SER A 14 -4.89 6.24 11.01
C SER A 14 -5.41 6.47 12.43
N LYS A 15 -4.61 6.12 13.45
CA LYS A 15 -4.99 6.34 14.86
C LYS A 15 -5.19 7.82 15.18
N LYS A 16 -4.34 8.70 14.65
CA LYS A 16 -4.41 10.16 14.87
C LYS A 16 -5.74 10.75 14.37
N THR A 17 -6.29 10.22 13.28
CA THR A 17 -7.56 10.68 12.69
C THR A 17 -8.77 9.84 13.11
N LYS A 18 -8.60 8.87 14.02
CA LYS A 18 -9.61 7.88 14.39
C LYS A 18 -10.10 7.05 13.19
N HIS A 19 -9.32 6.97 12.12
CA HIS A 19 -9.53 6.02 11.04
C HIS A 19 -9.20 4.61 11.53
N ASN A 20 -10.08 3.66 11.26
CA ASN A 20 -9.82 2.27 11.58
C ASN A 20 -8.90 1.67 10.51
N PRO A 21 -7.66 1.25 10.83
CA PRO A 21 -6.73 0.76 9.83
C PRO A 21 -7.32 -0.41 9.03
N ASN A 22 -7.35 -0.26 7.71
CA ASN A 22 -7.69 -1.33 6.80
C ASN A 22 -6.78 -2.55 7.03
N GLN A 23 -7.39 -3.66 7.47
CA GLN A 23 -6.67 -4.88 7.84
C GLN A 23 -5.90 -5.50 6.67
N GLY A 24 -6.42 -5.40 5.45
CA GLY A 24 -5.72 -5.91 4.29
C GLY A 24 -4.45 -5.13 3.98
N ILE A 25 -4.43 -3.80 4.20
CA ILE A 25 -3.20 -3.01 4.08
C ILE A 25 -2.17 -3.44 5.13
N VAL A 26 -2.61 -3.56 6.40
CA VAL A 26 -1.75 -4.00 7.51
C VAL A 26 -1.17 -5.39 7.25
N GLU A 27 -1.99 -6.32 6.79
CA GLU A 27 -1.60 -7.70 6.47
C GLU A 27 -0.64 -7.74 5.28
N THR A 28 -0.92 -6.98 4.21
CA THR A 28 -0.03 -6.85 3.06
C THR A 28 1.36 -6.37 3.48
N LEU A 29 1.44 -5.27 4.24
CA LEU A 29 2.71 -4.72 4.72
C LEU A 29 3.45 -5.64 5.69
N SER A 30 2.73 -6.53 6.37
CA SER A 30 3.31 -7.52 7.30
C SER A 30 3.83 -8.77 6.58
N THR A 31 3.19 -9.16 5.48
CA THR A 31 3.46 -10.42 4.76
C THR A 31 4.39 -10.25 3.57
N LEU A 32 4.46 -9.04 2.98
CA LEU A 32 5.42 -8.72 1.93
C LEU A 32 6.84 -8.94 2.44
N ARG A 33 7.60 -9.79 1.75
CA ARG A 33 9.05 -9.89 1.99
C ARG A 33 9.72 -8.71 1.29
N GLU A 34 10.76 -8.13 1.89
CA GLU A 34 11.49 -7.01 1.25
C GLU A 34 12.15 -7.41 -0.07
N ARG A 35 12.52 -8.70 -0.21
CA ARG A 35 12.97 -9.30 -1.48
C ARG A 35 11.85 -9.46 -2.52
N SER A 36 10.59 -9.40 -2.13
CA SER A 36 9.40 -9.43 -3.00
C SER A 36 9.02 -8.06 -3.58
N LEU A 37 9.73 -6.98 -3.22
CA LEU A 37 9.70 -5.70 -3.94
C LEU A 37 10.37 -5.78 -5.33
N ARG A 38 10.81 -6.99 -5.74
CA ARG A 38 11.21 -7.33 -7.09
C ARG A 38 10.09 -8.13 -7.71
N TYR A 39 9.20 -7.44 -8.42
CA TYR A 39 8.22 -8.13 -9.28
C TYR A 39 9.00 -8.69 -10.47
N ILE A 40 9.35 -9.97 -10.44
CA ILE A 40 10.02 -10.65 -11.55
C ILE A 40 8.96 -11.49 -12.25
N ASP A 41 8.33 -10.90 -13.27
CA ASP A 41 7.64 -11.62 -14.34
C ASP A 41 8.46 -11.38 -15.61
N GLU A 42 9.05 -12.45 -16.16
CA GLU A 42 9.93 -12.40 -17.32
C GLU A 42 9.24 -11.96 -18.62
N SER A 43 7.90 -11.83 -18.65
CA SER A 43 7.17 -11.71 -19.91
C SER A 43 6.40 -10.40 -20.16
N ALA A 44 6.19 -9.50 -19.20
CA ALA A 44 5.42 -8.28 -19.50
C ALA A 44 5.62 -7.04 -18.61
N TYR A 45 6.24 -7.15 -17.43
CA TYR A 45 6.41 -6.00 -16.53
C TYR A 45 7.88 -5.81 -16.17
N LYS A 46 8.49 -4.77 -16.74
CA LYS A 46 9.84 -4.31 -16.39
C LYS A 46 9.97 -4.28 -14.86
N ASN A 47 11.04 -4.89 -14.36
CA ASN A 47 11.50 -4.88 -12.97
C ASN A 47 11.08 -3.62 -12.19
N TYR A 48 9.94 -3.65 -11.51
CA TYR A 48 9.59 -2.58 -10.58
C TYR A 48 10.36 -2.83 -9.30
N ASP A 49 11.66 -2.50 -9.33
CA ASP A 49 12.41 -2.34 -8.10
C ASP A 49 11.66 -1.32 -7.24
N ARG A 50 11.30 -1.73 -6.01
CA ARG A 50 10.69 -0.85 -5.01
C ARG A 50 9.21 -0.52 -5.29
N LEU A 51 8.44 -1.53 -5.72
CA LEU A 51 6.98 -1.52 -5.83
C LEU A 51 6.30 -1.76 -4.48
N LEU A 52 5.32 -0.94 -4.12
CA LEU A 52 4.36 -1.25 -3.06
C LEU A 52 3.05 -1.79 -3.69
N PRO A 53 2.83 -3.12 -3.68
CA PRO A 53 1.64 -3.70 -4.30
C PRO A 53 0.46 -3.59 -3.33
N LEU A 54 -0.42 -2.62 -3.55
CA LEU A 54 -1.71 -2.51 -2.85
C LEU A 54 -2.88 -2.79 -3.81
N ASN A 55 -2.66 -3.56 -4.87
CA ASN A 55 -3.70 -3.95 -5.82
C ASN A 55 -4.78 -4.80 -5.15
N GLY A 56 -6.06 -4.43 -5.26
CA GLY A 56 -7.17 -5.02 -4.53
C GLY A 56 -7.57 -6.44 -4.93
N ASN A 57 -6.91 -7.03 -5.93
CA ASN A 57 -7.06 -8.45 -6.29
C ASN A 57 -6.05 -9.36 -5.59
N GLN A 58 -5.11 -8.83 -4.79
CA GLN A 58 -4.22 -9.65 -3.99
C GLN A 58 -4.94 -10.30 -2.79
N PRO A 59 -4.51 -11.49 -2.33
CA PRO A 59 -5.23 -12.26 -1.31
C PRO A 59 -5.53 -11.51 -0.01
N THR A 60 -4.63 -10.64 0.44
CA THR A 60 -4.76 -9.83 1.66
C THR A 60 -5.75 -8.68 1.52
N LEU A 61 -5.93 -8.12 0.31
CA LEU A 61 -6.83 -6.99 0.05
C LEU A 61 -8.16 -7.40 -0.61
N ASN A 62 -8.32 -8.63 -1.08
CA ASN A 62 -9.51 -9.02 -1.85
C ASN A 62 -10.84 -8.78 -1.09
N LYS A 63 -10.83 -8.92 0.24
CA LYS A 63 -11.94 -8.66 1.17
C LYS A 63 -11.85 -7.28 1.83
N HIS A 64 -10.68 -6.66 1.80
CA HIS A 64 -10.39 -5.38 2.47
C HIS A 64 -9.74 -4.40 1.48
N ARG A 65 -10.40 -4.19 0.34
CA ARG A 65 -9.88 -3.33 -0.72
C ARG A 65 -9.61 -1.93 -0.20
N VAL A 66 -8.59 -1.28 -0.74
CA VAL A 66 -8.28 0.12 -0.44
C VAL A 66 -9.48 0.99 -0.83
N GLN A 67 -9.84 1.91 0.06
CA GLN A 67 -10.91 2.88 -0.11
C GLN A 67 -10.37 4.31 -0.01
N ASP A 68 -11.18 5.30 -0.39
CA ASP A 68 -10.79 6.71 -0.42
C ASP A 68 -10.20 7.20 0.91
N ASN A 69 -10.79 6.77 2.03
CA ASN A 69 -10.33 7.14 3.38
C ASN A 69 -9.00 6.49 3.80
N ASP A 70 -8.53 5.46 3.09
CA ASP A 70 -7.22 4.85 3.37
C ASP A 70 -6.07 5.68 2.77
N LEU A 71 -6.32 6.39 1.65
CA LEU A 71 -5.28 7.04 0.85
C LEU A 71 -4.50 8.14 1.59
N PRO A 72 -5.13 9.06 2.36
CA PRO A 72 -4.37 10.06 3.12
C PRO A 72 -3.36 9.43 4.07
N HIS A 73 -3.71 8.27 4.66
CA HIS A 73 -2.85 7.56 5.61
C HIS A 73 -1.73 6.79 4.91
N ILE A 74 -2.00 6.22 3.74
CA ILE A 74 -0.98 5.60 2.89
C ILE A 74 0.03 6.65 2.44
N PHE A 75 -0.42 7.80 1.95
CA PHE A 75 0.48 8.86 1.48
C PHE A 75 1.29 9.48 2.61
N GLU A 76 0.69 9.68 3.79
CA GLU A 76 1.43 10.14 4.96
C GLU A 76 2.56 9.17 5.32
N ALA A 77 2.30 7.86 5.31
CA ALA A 77 3.29 6.84 5.58
C ALA A 77 4.42 6.77 4.54
N LEU A 78 4.12 7.16 3.30
CA LEU A 78 5.09 7.17 2.21
C LEU A 78 5.99 8.41 2.19
N LYS A 79 5.62 9.51 2.86
CA LYS A 79 6.42 10.75 2.88
C LYS A 79 7.83 10.56 3.45
N THR A 80 8.01 9.66 4.42
CA THR A 80 9.33 9.37 5.01
C THR A 80 10.10 8.31 4.23
N VAL A 81 9.45 7.67 3.27
CA VAL A 81 9.96 6.51 2.54
C VAL A 81 10.36 6.89 1.12
N THR A 82 11.63 7.26 0.96
CA THR A 82 12.23 7.60 -0.34
C THR A 82 12.50 6.40 -1.23
N MET A 83 12.28 5.19 -0.69
CA MET A 83 12.61 3.96 -1.37
C MET A 83 11.52 3.47 -2.32
N ILE A 84 10.25 3.71 -2.05
CA ILE A 84 9.17 3.24 -2.94
C ILE A 84 9.04 4.19 -4.13
N THR A 85 9.05 3.63 -5.34
CA THR A 85 8.93 4.40 -6.60
C THR A 85 7.69 4.06 -7.39
N HIS A 86 7.03 2.94 -7.05
CA HIS A 86 5.82 2.47 -7.70
C HIS A 86 4.80 2.09 -6.64
N LEU A 87 3.54 2.48 -6.84
CA LEU A 87 2.41 2.13 -5.99
C LEU A 87 1.32 1.54 -6.90
N ASP A 88 0.99 0.27 -6.71
CA ASP A 88 -0.10 -0.37 -7.46
C ASP A 88 -1.38 -0.30 -6.64
N LEU A 89 -2.38 0.44 -7.13
CA LEU A 89 -3.71 0.56 -6.52
C LEU A 89 -4.82 -0.04 -7.39
N ARG A 90 -4.48 -0.80 -8.43
CA ARG A 90 -5.49 -1.38 -9.34
C ARG A 90 -6.43 -2.31 -8.57
N TYR A 91 -7.65 -2.50 -9.08
CA TYR A 91 -8.66 -3.39 -8.49
C TYR A 91 -9.15 -3.02 -7.07
N ASN A 92 -8.96 -1.77 -6.65
CA ASN A 92 -9.50 -1.25 -5.38
C ASN A 92 -10.86 -0.56 -5.54
N ARG A 93 -11.38 0.02 -4.45
CA ARG A 93 -12.64 0.78 -4.39
C ARG A 93 -12.33 2.25 -4.15
N ILE A 94 -11.55 2.83 -5.06
CA ILE A 94 -11.17 4.24 -5.03
C ILE A 94 -12.09 4.97 -6.01
N SER A 95 -12.80 5.98 -5.52
CA SER A 95 -13.64 6.87 -6.32
C SER A 95 -12.87 8.16 -6.67
N ASP A 96 -13.51 9.07 -7.38
CA ASP A 96 -12.94 10.39 -7.69
C ASP A 96 -12.61 11.17 -6.40
N GLU A 97 -13.33 10.93 -5.30
CA GLU A 97 -13.08 11.52 -3.99
C GLU A 97 -11.79 11.01 -3.34
N GLY A 98 -11.30 9.83 -3.71
CA GLY A 98 -9.99 9.34 -3.28
C GLY A 98 -8.85 9.85 -4.16
N ALA A 99 -9.15 10.31 -5.38
CA ALA A 99 -8.18 10.79 -6.34
C ALA A 99 -7.87 12.30 -6.21
N ILE A 100 -8.35 12.95 -5.15
CA ILE A 100 -8.04 14.34 -4.83
C ILE A 100 -6.68 14.43 -4.13
N LEU A 101 -5.77 15.19 -4.74
CA LEU A 101 -4.43 15.53 -4.25
C LEU A 101 -4.47 16.78 -3.37
#